data_AF-A0A8S9WAI6-F1
#
_entry.id   AF-A0A8S9WAI6-F1
#
_cell.length_a   1.000
_cell.length_b   1.000
_cell.length_c   1.000
_cell.angle_alpha   90.00
_cell.angle_beta   90.00
_cell.angle_gamma   90.00
#
_symmetry.space_group_name_H-M   'P 1'
#
loop_
_entity.id
_entity.type
_entity.pdbx_description
1 polymer ?
#
loop_
_entity_poly.entity_id
_entity_poly.type
_entity_poly.pdbx_seq_one_letter_code
_entity_poly.pdbx_strand_id
1 'polypeptide(L)'
;MQYFLACEPLAGKRRVKVTERKTKRDWACFLEEIAEQYKRAGKKTLVMFNLNTHVPGSLYETFQPDKAKQYGTDSSLYTPRRMGAG
;
A
#
# COMPACT_ATOMS: atom_id res chain seq x y z
N MET A 1 3.10 -18.57 3.14
CA MET A 1 2.06 -17.66 3.65
C MET A 1 2.69 -16.29 3.88
N GLN A 2 2.15 -15.24 3.26
CA GLN A 2 2.61 -13.86 3.36
C GLN A 2 1.44 -12.94 3.74
N TYR A 3 1.75 -11.76 4.28
CA TYR A 3 0.74 -10.82 4.75
C TYR A 3 0.97 -9.41 4.22
N PHE A 4 -0.12 -8.73 3.87
CA PHE A 4 -0.18 -7.28 3.80
C PHE A 4 -0.94 -6.75 4.99
N LEU A 5 -0.48 -5.63 5.55
CA LEU A 5 -1.11 -4.92 6.65
C LEU A 5 -1.32 -3.46 6.24
N ALA A 6 -2.54 -2.97 6.41
CA ALA A 6 -2.87 -1.55 6.35
C ALA A 6 -3.42 -1.11 7.71
N CYS A 7 -3.02 0.07 8.17
CA CYS A 7 -3.46 0.64 9.44
C CYS A 7 -4.07 2.01 9.20
N GLU A 8 -5.19 2.29 9.89
CA GLU A 8 -5.79 3.62 10.05
C GLU A 8 -5.57 4.02 11.52
N PRO A 9 -4.44 4.66 11.87
CA PRO A 9 -4.02 4.82 13.27
C PRO A 9 -5.02 5.60 14.12
N LEU A 10 -5.56 6.70 13.57
CA LEU A 10 -6.50 7.58 14.27
C LEU A 10 -7.84 6.91 14.58
N ALA A 11 -8.27 5.95 13.75
CA ALA A 11 -9.47 5.17 13.98
C ALA A 11 -9.21 3.82 14.67
N GLY A 12 -7.94 3.51 14.98
CA GLY A 12 -7.54 2.23 15.57
C GLY A 12 -7.80 1.00 14.68
N LYS A 13 -8.05 1.18 13.37
CA LYS A 13 -8.39 0.06 12.48
C LYS A 13 -7.15 -0.55 11.84
N ARG A 14 -7.18 -1.87 11.68
CA ARG A 14 -6.16 -2.64 10.98
C ARG A 14 -6.84 -3.58 10.00
N ARG A 15 -6.26 -3.73 8.82
CA ARG A 15 -6.69 -4.69 7.81
C ARG A 15 -5.52 -5.56 7.42
N VAL A 16 -5.71 -6.86 7.53
CA VAL A 16 -4.74 -7.87 7.13
C VAL A 16 -5.26 -8.58 5.90
N LYS A 17 -4.43 -8.72 4.88
CA LYS A 17 -4.69 -9.60 3.75
C LYS A 17 -3.67 -10.71 3.76
N VAL A 18 -4.16 -11.94 3.89
CA VAL A 18 -3.37 -13.16 3.77
C VAL A 18 -3.24 -13.50 2.30
N THR A 19 -2.04 -13.84 1.86
CA THR A 19 -1.76 -14.24 0.48
C THR A 19 -0.72 -15.36 0.45
N GLU A 20 -0.79 -16.23 -0.54
CA GLU A 20 0.19 -17.29 -0.72
C GLU A 20 1.56 -16.74 -1.13
N ARG A 21 1.55 -15.67 -1.96
CA ARG A 21 2.72 -14.99 -2.50
C ARG A 21 2.60 -13.48 -2.38
N LYS A 22 3.73 -12.78 -2.38
CA LYS A 22 3.80 -11.32 -2.30
C LYS A 22 4.37 -10.76 -3.59
N THR A 23 3.53 -10.56 -4.61
CA THR A 23 3.93 -9.97 -5.89
C THR A 23 3.57 -8.48 -5.97
N LYS A 24 4.11 -7.79 -6.99
CA LYS A 24 3.71 -6.41 -7.33
C LYS A 24 2.20 -6.29 -7.60
N ARG A 25 1.63 -7.29 -8.29
CA ARG A 25 0.20 -7.37 -8.59
C ARG A 25 -0.63 -7.53 -7.31
N ASP A 26 -0.22 -8.42 -6.41
CA ASP A 26 -0.95 -8.62 -5.15
C ASP A 26 -0.97 -7.35 -4.30
N TRP A 27 0.15 -6.62 -4.29
CA TRP A 27 0.24 -5.32 -3.62
C TRP A 27 -0.67 -4.27 -4.27
N ALA A 28 -0.65 -4.16 -5.61
CA ALA A 28 -1.49 -3.21 -6.35
C ALA A 28 -2.98 -3.48 -6.12
N CYS A 29 -3.41 -4.75 -6.17
CA CYS A 29 -4.78 -5.15 -5.83
C CYS A 29 -5.14 -4.86 -4.37
N PHE A 30 -4.20 -5.06 -3.43
CA PHE A 30 -4.44 -4.70 -2.03
C PHE A 30 -4.62 -3.19 -1.85
N LEU A 31 -3.86 -2.35 -2.55
CA LEU A 31 -4.06 -0.91 -2.51
C LEU A 31 -5.41 -0.47 -3.06
N GLU A 32 -5.87 -1.08 -4.14
CA GLU A 32 -7.21 -0.84 -4.67
C GLU A 32 -8.30 -1.14 -3.62
N GLU A 33 -8.21 -2.29 -2.94
CA GLU A 33 -9.16 -2.64 -1.88
C GLU A 33 -9.21 -1.61 -0.74
N ILE A 34 -8.05 -1.06 -0.38
CA ILE A 34 -7.95 0.02 0.61
C ILE A 34 -8.55 1.31 0.04
N ALA A 35 -8.21 1.67 -1.19
CA ALA A 35 -8.67 2.91 -1.80
C ALA A 35 -10.20 2.96 -1.94
N GLU A 36 -10.83 1.84 -2.31
CA GLU A 36 -12.29 1.68 -2.37
C GLU A 36 -12.95 1.87 -1.00
N GLN A 37 -12.36 1.32 0.06
CA GLN A 37 -12.86 1.48 1.42
C GLN A 37 -12.90 2.95 1.86
N TYR A 38 -11.94 3.76 1.40
CA TYR A 38 -11.85 5.19 1.70
C TYR A 38 -12.30 6.07 0.52
N LYS A 39 -13.08 5.58 -0.46
CA LYS A 39 -13.45 6.36 -1.66
C LYS A 39 -14.10 7.72 -1.41
N ARG A 40 -14.71 7.91 -0.24
CA ARG A 40 -15.33 9.17 0.20
C ARG A 40 -14.38 10.11 0.98
N ALA A 41 -13.14 9.69 1.24
CA ALA A 41 -12.15 10.51 1.92
C ALA A 41 -11.54 11.53 0.94
N GLY A 42 -11.54 12.82 1.32
CA GLY A 42 -11.07 13.91 0.45
C GLY A 42 -9.57 13.91 0.16
N LYS A 43 -8.74 13.41 1.08
CA LYS A 43 -7.30 13.20 0.86
C LYS A 43 -6.86 11.91 1.56
N LYS A 44 -6.02 11.13 0.89
CA LYS A 44 -5.44 9.88 1.41
C LYS A 44 -3.92 10.00 1.34
N THR A 45 -3.28 10.06 2.49
CA THR A 45 -1.82 9.96 2.57
C THR A 45 -1.45 8.54 2.91
N LEU A 46 -0.71 7.89 2.02
CA LEU A 46 -0.24 6.53 2.22
C LEU A 46 1.22 6.56 2.66
N VAL A 47 1.49 6.02 3.85
CA VAL A 47 2.85 5.84 4.36
C VAL A 47 3.19 4.35 4.32
N MET A 48 4.29 4.00 3.65
CA MET A 48 4.65 2.61 3.42
C MET A 48 6.14 2.37 3.61
N PHE A 49 6.48 1.13 3.96
CA PHE A 49 7.86 0.67 3.93
C PHE A 49 8.43 0.70 2.50
N ASN A 50 9.70 1.09 2.40
CA ASN A 50 10.47 1.06 1.17
C ASN A 50 10.81 -0.39 0.78
N LEU A 51 9.90 -1.01 0.02
CA LEU A 51 10.08 -2.34 -0.58
C LEU A 51 10.08 -2.20 -2.10
N ASN A 52 10.87 -3.01 -2.82
CA ASN A 52 10.94 -2.96 -4.28
C ASN A 52 9.59 -3.21 -4.98
N THR A 53 8.64 -3.83 -4.28
CA THR A 53 7.25 -4.07 -4.75
C THR A 53 6.34 -2.86 -4.59
N HIS A 54 6.75 -1.84 -3.85
CA HIS A 54 5.97 -0.69 -3.41
C HIS A 54 6.30 0.57 -4.22
N VAL A 55 6.39 0.41 -5.54
CA VAL A 55 6.79 1.49 -6.46
C VAL A 55 5.65 1.81 -7.42
N PRO A 56 5.51 3.06 -7.90
CA PRO A 56 4.46 3.43 -8.85
C PRO A 56 4.40 2.53 -10.08
N GLY A 57 5.55 2.07 -10.59
CA GLY A 57 5.62 1.12 -11.71
C GLY A 57 4.80 -0.15 -11.49
N SER A 58 4.67 -0.63 -10.25
CA SER A 58 3.87 -1.82 -9.94
C SER A 58 2.37 -1.60 -10.17
N LEU A 59 1.88 -0.36 -10.04
CA LEU A 59 0.50 0.02 -10.38
C LEU A 59 0.29 0.02 -11.89
N TYR A 60 1.23 0.59 -12.66
CA TYR A 60 1.17 0.62 -14.12
C TYR A 60 1.35 -0.76 -14.77
N GLU A 61 2.11 -1.65 -14.12
CA GLU A 61 2.20 -3.07 -14.54
C GLU A 61 0.89 -3.84 -14.30
N THR A 62 0.03 -3.37 -13.39
CA THR A 62 -1.19 -4.09 -12.97
C THR A 62 -2.48 -3.50 -13.54
N PHE A 63 -2.55 -2.18 -13.67
CA PHE A 63 -3.76 -1.44 -14.03
C PHE A 63 -3.57 -0.60 -15.29
N GLN A 64 -4.68 -0.24 -15.94
CA GLN A 64 -4.64 0.77 -17.00
C GLN A 64 -4.13 2.12 -16.45
N PRO A 65 -3.47 2.94 -17.29
CA PRO A 65 -2.81 4.17 -16.83
C PRO A 65 -3.68 5.11 -15.98
N ASP A 66 -4.94 5.33 -16.36
CA ASP A 66 -5.85 6.21 -15.62
C ASP A 66 -6.11 5.71 -14.20
N LYS A 67 -6.32 4.40 -14.08
CA LYS A 67 -6.54 3.72 -12.80
C LYS A 67 -5.25 3.66 -11.97
N ALA A 68 -4.10 3.44 -12.59
CA ALA A 68 -2.81 3.48 -11.91
C ALA A 68 -2.52 4.88 -11.33
N LYS A 69 -2.81 5.93 -12.11
CA LYS A 69 -2.61 7.32 -11.70
C LYS A 69 -3.47 7.70 -10.49
N GLN A 70 -4.70 7.18 -10.41
CA GLN A 70 -5.61 7.38 -9.27
C GLN A 70 -5.02 6.87 -7.95
N TYR A 71 -4.24 5.79 -7.96
CA TYR A 71 -3.68 5.18 -6.75
C TYR A 71 -2.25 5.63 -6.44
N GLY A 72 -1.54 6.23 -7.39
CA GLY A 72 -0.11 6.57 -7.26
C GLY A 72 0.19 8.01 -6.81
N THR A 73 -0.80 8.82 -6.46
CA THR A 73 -0.63 10.29 -6.45
C THR A 73 -0.02 10.87 -5.16
N ASP A 74 -0.19 10.24 -3.99
CA ASP A 74 0.23 10.81 -2.69
C ASP A 74 0.80 9.73 -1.72
N SER A 75 1.93 9.12 -2.10
CA SER A 75 2.64 8.16 -1.23
C SER A 75 3.93 8.75 -0.65
N SER A 76 4.17 8.53 0.65
CA SER A 76 5.45 8.83 1.32
C SER A 76 6.16 7.53 1.72
N LEU A 77 7.46 7.46 1.46
CA LEU A 77 8.30 6.33 1.84
C LEU A 77 8.77 6.48 3.28
N TYR A 78 8.55 5.45 4.08
CA TYR A 78 9.09 5.32 5.42
C TYR A 78 10.23 4.30 5.43
N THR A 79 11.42 4.75 5.83
CA THR A 79 12.57 3.88 6.09
C THR A 79 12.78 3.85 7.61
N PRO A 80 12.51 2.72 8.29
CA PRO A 80 12.77 2.62 9.71
C PRO A 80 14.28 2.79 9.96
N ARG A 81 14.66 3.64 10.93
CA ARG A 81 16.02 3.58 11.47
C ARG A 81 16.21 2.20 12.09
N ARG A 82 17.34 1.55 11.83
CA ARG A 82 17.73 0.35 12.59
C ARG A 82 17.74 0.74 14.07
N MET A 83 16.85 0.15 14.86
CA MET A 83 17.06 0.05 16.30
C MET A 83 18.31 -0.83 16.44
N GLY A 84 19.39 -0.26 16.97
CA GLY A 84 20.58 -1.04 17.27
C GLY A 84 20.18 -2.21 18.14
N ALA A 85 20.60 -3.42 17.78
CA ALA A 85 20.56 -4.55 18.69
C ALA A 85 21.51 -4.21 19.84
N GLY A 86 20.93 -3.74 20.95
CA GLY A 86 21.58 -3.73 22.26
C GLY A 86 21.36 -5.05 22.95
#